data_AF-A0AAV4Q7U7-F1
#
_entry.id   AF-A0AAV4Q7U7-F1
#
_cell.length_a   1.000
_cell.length_b   1.000
_cell.length_c   1.000
_cell.angle_alpha   90.00
_cell.angle_beta   90.00
_cell.angle_gamma   90.00
#
_symmetry.space_group_name_H-M   'P 1'
#
loop_
_entity.id
_entity.type
_entity.pdbx_description
1 polymer ?
#
loop_
_entity_poly.entity_id
_entity_poly.type
_entity_poly.pdbx_seq_one_letter_code
_entity_poly.pdbx_strand_id
1 'polypeptide(L)'
;MGFRSVCLLLLVVAIAVFAQSKDRNQKKYKVVCYLGSWANYRGGDAKFLIEHIDPNICTHVIYGFAKLANNQIAAYDPYLDLKENWGLGAFQRFNNLKKANPQLSTLIAIGGWNEGSQKYSAMAADAGARATFVKSAVDFCKKYDFDGLDMDWEYPANRGGAAADKQNFITLLKELKEAFAPHGLLLSAAVSAGKNTIDTAYDIPGMAKYLDFINVMAYDLHGSWEKTAGHNAPLYERPEESEGDKILNVDYAIKYWEKMGAPKSKIILGMGTYGRSFTLANPSDNKLGAATTGPGRAGPMTKEPGMLGYNELCLDKEWTEVFVPKVEAPYAYKGNQWVGYDNVKSIGIKVDYLIKGRTRRWHDLVVGDRRLPRQVRPGQVPPPHHHLHQAERRRQQTHRQPRRPDHQETRRGGAHQPTRTGLQVHQGRLLPRPRQLLRLLLLRQAGRVGLRKAQVQLR
;
A
#
# COMPACT_ATOMS: atom_id res chain seq x y z
N MET A 1 -46.99 -29.75 -22.12
CA MET A 1 -45.90 -29.73 -21.10
C MET A 1 -46.54 -29.89 -19.73
N GLY A 2 -46.12 -30.90 -18.96
CA GLY A 2 -46.72 -31.18 -17.65
C GLY A 2 -46.37 -30.12 -16.61
N PHE A 3 -47.24 -29.92 -15.63
CA PHE A 3 -47.11 -28.95 -14.54
C PHE A 3 -45.73 -29.01 -13.84
N ARG A 4 -45.13 -30.21 -13.77
CA ARG A 4 -43.77 -30.45 -13.26
C ARG A 4 -42.65 -29.80 -14.10
N SER A 5 -42.79 -29.75 -15.42
CA SER A 5 -41.79 -29.15 -16.32
C SER A 5 -41.79 -27.62 -16.23
N VAL A 6 -42.95 -27.00 -15.98
CA VAL A 6 -43.09 -25.54 -15.81
C VAL A 6 -42.52 -25.09 -14.47
N CYS A 7 -42.75 -25.84 -13.38
CA CYS A 7 -42.16 -25.55 -12.08
C CYS A 7 -40.62 -25.69 -12.08
N LEU A 8 -40.07 -26.67 -12.80
CA LEU A 8 -38.62 -26.85 -12.89
C LEU A 8 -37.96 -25.70 -13.68
N LEU A 9 -38.59 -25.24 -14.77
CA LEU A 9 -38.09 -24.10 -15.56
C LEU A 9 -38.13 -22.80 -14.75
N LEU A 10 -39.21 -22.56 -14.00
CA LEU A 10 -39.36 -21.37 -13.14
C LEU A 10 -38.36 -21.38 -11.97
N LEU A 11 -38.06 -22.56 -11.40
CA LEU A 11 -37.06 -22.69 -10.34
C LEU A 11 -35.63 -22.42 -10.86
N VAL A 12 -35.31 -22.88 -12.07
CA VAL A 12 -34.00 -22.66 -12.71
C VAL A 12 -33.82 -21.19 -13.10
N VAL A 13 -34.85 -20.55 -13.66
CA VAL A 13 -34.82 -19.10 -13.97
C VAL A 13 -34.72 -18.27 -12.69
N ALA A 14 -35.44 -18.62 -11.62
CA ALA A 14 -35.33 -17.94 -10.33
C ALA A 14 -33.92 -18.09 -9.73
N ILE A 15 -33.31 -19.28 -9.76
CA ILE A 15 -31.95 -19.50 -9.28
C ILE A 15 -30.93 -18.72 -10.14
N ALA A 16 -31.11 -18.64 -11.46
CA ALA A 16 -30.25 -17.85 -12.34
C ALA A 16 -30.35 -16.33 -12.07
N VAL A 17 -31.57 -15.82 -11.80
CA VAL A 17 -31.81 -14.41 -11.45
C VAL A 17 -31.27 -14.09 -10.04
N PHE A 18 -31.41 -15.00 -9.07
CA PHE A 18 -30.85 -14.84 -7.72
C PHE A 18 -29.31 -15.01 -7.69
N ALA A 19 -28.73 -15.80 -8.60
CA ALA A 19 -27.28 -15.90 -8.77
C ALA A 19 -26.68 -14.64 -9.41
N GLN A 20 -27.41 -13.99 -10.32
CA GLN A 20 -26.99 -12.71 -10.93
C GLN A 20 -27.22 -11.49 -10.01
N SER A 21 -28.04 -11.61 -8.96
CA SER A 21 -28.35 -10.48 -8.07
C SER A 21 -27.42 -10.35 -6.85
N LYS A 22 -26.48 -11.27 -6.63
CA LYS A 22 -25.63 -11.27 -5.42
C LYS A 22 -24.28 -10.56 -5.54
N ASP A 23 -23.90 -10.06 -6.72
CA ASP A 23 -22.56 -9.45 -6.91
C ASP A 23 -22.58 -8.06 -7.58
N ARG A 24 -23.65 -7.29 -7.42
CA ARG A 24 -23.76 -5.92 -7.99
C ARG A 24 -23.40 -4.79 -7.03
N ASN A 25 -22.97 -5.07 -5.80
CA ASN A 25 -22.73 -3.99 -4.81
C ASN A 25 -21.55 -4.19 -3.86
N GLN A 26 -20.54 -5.00 -4.23
CA GLN A 26 -19.23 -4.86 -3.60
C GLN A 26 -18.48 -3.74 -4.31
N LYS A 27 -18.25 -2.62 -3.61
CA LYS A 27 -17.27 -1.61 -4.06
C LYS A 27 -15.92 -2.31 -4.19
N LYS A 28 -15.49 -2.59 -5.43
CA LYS A 28 -14.16 -3.15 -5.70
C LYS A 28 -13.12 -2.04 -5.59
N TYR A 29 -12.37 -2.04 -4.49
CA TYR A 29 -11.22 -1.16 -4.30
C TYR A 29 -10.04 -1.66 -5.16
N LYS A 30 -9.23 -0.74 -5.69
CA LYS A 30 -7.99 -1.10 -6.37
C LYS A 30 -6.85 -1.19 -5.35
N VAL A 31 -6.00 -2.19 -5.51
CA VAL A 31 -4.69 -2.27 -4.85
C VAL A 31 -3.66 -2.21 -5.97
N VAL A 32 -3.01 -1.06 -6.10
CA VAL A 32 -2.04 -0.77 -7.18
C VAL A 32 -0.64 -0.84 -6.58
N CYS A 33 0.19 -1.73 -7.10
CA CYS A 33 1.53 -2.00 -6.56
C CYS A 33 2.60 -1.64 -7.59
N TYR A 34 3.62 -0.89 -7.19
CA TYR A 34 4.76 -0.59 -8.06
C TYR A 34 5.89 -1.59 -7.83
N LEU A 35 6.49 -2.07 -8.92
CA LEU A 35 7.76 -2.76 -8.92
C LEU A 35 8.84 -1.79 -9.41
N GLY A 36 9.82 -1.47 -8.55
CA GLY A 36 11.05 -0.84 -9.02
C GLY A 36 12.00 -1.89 -9.61
N SER A 37 12.24 -1.87 -10.92
CA SER A 37 13.03 -2.88 -11.64
C SER A 37 14.47 -2.98 -11.14
N TRP A 38 15.03 -1.88 -10.63
CA TRP A 38 16.36 -1.84 -10.01
C TRP A 38 16.48 -2.73 -8.76
N ALA A 39 15.37 -3.15 -8.15
CA ALA A 39 15.39 -4.11 -7.05
C ALA A 39 15.97 -5.49 -7.46
N ASN A 40 16.03 -5.78 -8.76
CA ASN A 40 16.73 -6.92 -9.35
C ASN A 40 18.24 -6.93 -9.02
N TYR A 41 18.83 -5.76 -8.80
CA TYR A 41 20.27 -5.57 -8.59
C TYR A 41 20.66 -5.45 -7.11
N ARG A 42 19.70 -5.52 -6.19
CA ARG A 42 20.01 -5.61 -4.75
C ARG A 42 20.73 -6.93 -4.46
N GLY A 43 21.61 -6.90 -3.45
CA GLY A 43 22.40 -8.07 -3.03
C GLY A 43 21.69 -8.94 -1.99
N GLY A 44 22.05 -10.21 -1.92
CA GLY A 44 21.57 -11.15 -0.90
C GLY A 44 20.04 -11.25 -0.85
N ASP A 45 19.49 -11.32 0.36
CA ASP A 45 18.04 -11.45 0.61
C ASP A 45 17.23 -10.20 0.22
N ALA A 46 17.88 -9.10 -0.12
CA ALA A 46 17.22 -7.89 -0.61
C ALA A 46 16.90 -7.93 -2.11
N LYS A 47 17.47 -8.89 -2.84
CA LYS A 47 17.22 -9.07 -4.27
C LYS A 47 15.75 -9.41 -4.52
N PHE A 48 15.08 -8.58 -5.30
CA PHE A 48 13.68 -8.78 -5.63
C PHE A 48 13.49 -8.99 -7.14
N LEU A 49 13.04 -10.19 -7.50
CA LEU A 49 12.80 -10.61 -8.88
C LEU A 49 11.30 -10.58 -9.20
N ILE A 50 10.96 -10.61 -10.49
CA ILE A 50 9.57 -10.69 -10.96
C ILE A 50 8.85 -11.89 -10.36
N GLU A 51 9.55 -13.01 -10.25
CA GLU A 51 9.05 -14.29 -9.75
C GLU A 51 8.73 -14.26 -8.25
N HIS A 52 9.15 -13.19 -7.53
CA HIS A 52 8.79 -12.97 -6.13
C HIS A 52 7.45 -12.26 -5.96
N ILE A 53 6.88 -11.71 -7.03
CA ILE A 53 5.56 -11.06 -6.99
C ILE A 53 4.49 -12.15 -6.87
N ASP A 54 3.68 -12.08 -5.81
CA ASP A 54 2.45 -12.87 -5.73
C ASP A 54 1.35 -12.14 -6.53
N PRO A 55 0.86 -12.73 -7.63
CA PRO A 55 -0.07 -12.07 -8.55
C PRO A 55 -1.49 -11.87 -7.97
N ASN A 56 -1.76 -12.36 -6.76
CA ASN A 56 -3.09 -12.28 -6.13
C ASN A 56 -3.20 -11.19 -5.05
N ILE A 57 -2.13 -10.45 -4.78
CA ILE A 57 -2.09 -9.46 -3.70
C ILE A 57 -2.53 -8.08 -4.18
N CYS A 58 -2.26 -7.78 -5.44
CA CYS A 58 -2.55 -6.51 -6.08
C CYS A 58 -3.57 -6.74 -7.21
N THR A 59 -4.46 -5.77 -7.43
CA THR A 59 -5.35 -5.81 -8.60
C THR A 59 -4.64 -5.26 -9.84
N HIS A 60 -3.69 -4.35 -9.63
CA HIS A 60 -2.84 -3.80 -10.68
C HIS A 60 -1.38 -3.84 -10.21
N VAL A 61 -0.45 -4.20 -11.10
CA VAL A 61 0.98 -4.05 -10.85
C VAL A 61 1.59 -3.16 -11.93
N ILE A 62 2.36 -2.16 -11.51
CA ILE A 62 2.99 -1.18 -12.39
C ILE A 62 4.50 -1.42 -12.41
N TYR A 63 5.07 -1.64 -13.61
CA TYR A 63 6.50 -1.82 -13.81
C TYR A 63 7.18 -0.46 -13.88
N GLY A 64 8.01 -0.14 -12.90
CA GLY A 64 8.88 1.03 -12.89
C GLY A 64 10.29 0.65 -13.36
N PHE A 65 10.86 1.20 -14.43
CA PHE A 65 10.28 2.18 -15.35
C PHE A 65 10.71 1.90 -16.78
N ALA A 66 9.99 2.50 -17.73
CA ALA A 66 10.47 2.86 -19.06
C ALA A 66 11.03 4.30 -19.05
N LYS A 67 11.72 4.70 -20.12
CA LYS A 67 12.24 6.06 -20.29
C LYS A 67 11.73 6.73 -21.56
N LEU A 68 11.82 8.06 -21.58
CA LEU A 68 11.66 8.84 -22.80
C LEU A 68 13.02 8.99 -23.52
N ALA A 69 13.08 8.53 -24.76
CA ALA A 69 14.24 8.68 -25.64
C ALA A 69 13.77 9.02 -27.07
N ASN A 70 14.30 10.10 -27.66
CA ASN A 70 13.94 10.57 -29.00
C ASN A 70 12.41 10.71 -29.20
N ASN A 71 11.71 11.29 -28.22
CA ASN A 71 10.25 11.42 -28.18
C ASN A 71 9.49 10.08 -28.26
N GLN A 72 10.12 8.96 -27.92
CA GLN A 72 9.50 7.64 -27.89
C GLN A 72 9.68 7.00 -26.51
N ILE A 73 8.73 6.16 -26.12
CA ILE A 73 8.93 5.27 -24.98
C ILE A 73 9.98 4.21 -25.34
N ALA A 74 10.91 3.95 -24.42
CA ALA A 74 11.97 2.96 -24.58
C ALA A 74 12.21 2.20 -23.27
N ALA A 75 12.77 1.00 -23.38
CA ALA A 75 13.23 0.24 -22.22
C ALA A 75 14.29 1.04 -21.45
N TYR A 76 14.19 1.07 -20.12
CA TYR A 76 15.12 1.83 -19.30
C TYR A 76 16.47 1.11 -19.25
N ASP A 77 16.40 -0.20 -18.97
CA ASP A 77 17.52 -1.13 -18.92
C ASP A 77 17.27 -2.27 -19.93
N PRO A 78 17.72 -2.12 -21.20
CA PRO A 78 17.48 -3.11 -22.24
C PRO A 78 17.96 -4.52 -21.89
N TYR A 79 19.03 -4.66 -21.09
CA TYR A 79 19.54 -5.98 -20.70
C TYR A 79 18.59 -6.70 -19.75
N LEU A 80 18.01 -5.98 -18.78
CA LEU A 80 17.03 -6.56 -17.87
C LEU A 80 15.66 -6.74 -18.55
N ASP A 81 15.21 -5.69 -19.25
CA ASP A 81 13.84 -5.50 -19.69
C ASP A 81 13.49 -6.37 -20.91
N LEU A 82 14.38 -6.42 -21.91
CA LEU A 82 14.14 -7.00 -23.24
C LEU A 82 14.65 -8.44 -23.34
N LYS A 83 14.11 -9.21 -24.28
CA LYS A 83 14.62 -10.56 -24.60
C LYS A 83 15.66 -10.55 -25.71
N GLU A 84 15.56 -9.55 -26.56
CA GLU A 84 16.49 -9.28 -27.63
C GLU A 84 17.91 -9.12 -27.07
N ASN A 85 18.92 -9.47 -27.87
CA ASN A 85 20.33 -9.36 -27.49
C ASN A 85 20.69 -10.09 -26.17
N TRP A 86 20.14 -11.28 -25.95
CA TRP A 86 20.40 -12.11 -24.75
C TRP A 86 19.96 -11.45 -23.44
N GLY A 87 19.05 -10.48 -23.51
CA GLY A 87 18.46 -9.87 -22.34
C GLY A 87 17.58 -10.84 -21.55
N LEU A 88 17.32 -10.48 -20.30
CA LEU A 88 16.61 -11.35 -19.36
C LEU A 88 15.11 -11.43 -19.69
N GLY A 89 14.54 -10.41 -20.35
CA GLY A 89 13.14 -10.39 -20.77
C GLY A 89 12.16 -10.09 -19.64
N ALA A 90 12.52 -9.19 -18.71
CA ALA A 90 11.70 -8.87 -17.55
C ALA A 90 10.29 -8.40 -17.91
N PHE A 91 10.08 -7.68 -19.02
CA PHE A 91 8.75 -7.28 -19.45
C PHE A 91 7.82 -8.47 -19.69
N GLN A 92 8.24 -9.48 -20.47
CA GLN A 92 7.33 -10.61 -20.68
C GLN A 92 7.25 -11.53 -19.45
N ARG A 93 8.28 -11.62 -18.59
CA ARG A 93 8.13 -12.32 -17.31
C ARG A 93 7.11 -11.61 -16.40
N PHE A 94 7.10 -10.29 -16.40
CA PHE A 94 6.16 -9.48 -15.64
C PHE A 94 4.73 -9.64 -16.15
N ASN A 95 4.50 -9.54 -17.45
CA ASN A 95 3.16 -9.75 -18.02
C ASN A 95 2.69 -11.20 -17.93
N ASN A 96 3.60 -12.18 -17.84
CA ASN A 96 3.24 -13.57 -17.55
C ASN A 96 2.62 -13.78 -16.15
N LEU A 97 2.71 -12.82 -15.22
CA LEU A 97 1.99 -12.89 -13.94
C LEU A 97 0.47 -13.01 -14.15
N LYS A 98 -0.06 -12.44 -15.25
CA LYS A 98 -1.48 -12.56 -15.64
C LYS A 98 -1.90 -14.01 -15.95
N LYS A 99 -0.97 -14.92 -16.28
CA LYS A 99 -1.27 -16.35 -16.45
C LYS A 99 -1.68 -17.01 -15.13
N ALA A 100 -1.12 -16.57 -14.01
CA ALA A 100 -1.45 -17.07 -12.69
C ALA A 100 -2.68 -16.37 -12.10
N ASN A 101 -2.95 -15.12 -12.48
CA ASN A 101 -4.17 -14.40 -12.14
C ASN A 101 -4.69 -13.62 -13.36
N PRO A 102 -5.65 -14.17 -14.13
CA PRO A 102 -6.21 -13.50 -15.31
C PRO A 102 -6.98 -12.20 -15.03
N GLN A 103 -7.25 -11.87 -13.75
CA GLN A 103 -7.89 -10.61 -13.35
C GLN A 103 -6.86 -9.50 -13.03
N LEU A 104 -5.56 -9.84 -13.02
CA LEU A 104 -4.50 -8.88 -12.79
C LEU A 104 -4.32 -7.97 -14.02
N SER A 105 -4.22 -6.66 -13.79
CA SER A 105 -3.79 -5.71 -14.80
C SER A 105 -2.34 -5.29 -14.63
N THR A 106 -1.58 -5.23 -15.71
CA THR A 106 -0.17 -4.80 -15.70
C THR A 106 0.00 -3.51 -16.48
N LEU A 107 0.64 -2.51 -15.87
CA LEU A 107 0.96 -1.24 -16.55
C LEU A 107 2.47 -1.05 -16.59
N ILE A 108 2.95 -0.28 -17.56
CA ILE A 108 4.34 0.23 -17.60
C ILE A 108 4.33 1.69 -17.15
N ALA A 109 5.16 2.05 -16.17
CA ALA A 109 5.36 3.44 -15.80
C ALA A 109 6.50 4.06 -16.63
N ILE A 110 6.34 5.30 -17.08
CA ILE A 110 7.38 6.08 -17.73
C ILE A 110 7.65 7.37 -16.94
N GLY A 111 8.93 7.64 -16.66
CA GLY A 111 9.35 8.79 -15.87
C GLY A 111 9.99 8.39 -14.55
N GLY A 112 9.47 8.94 -13.45
CA GLY A 112 10.05 8.86 -12.12
C GLY A 112 11.13 9.91 -11.90
N TRP A 113 11.43 10.16 -10.63
CA TRP A 113 12.34 11.21 -10.17
C TRP A 113 13.63 11.39 -11.00
N ASN A 114 14.32 10.29 -11.31
CA ASN A 114 15.64 10.31 -11.97
C ASN A 114 15.60 10.66 -13.46
N GLU A 115 14.45 10.56 -14.13
CA GLU A 115 14.33 10.96 -15.54
C GLU A 115 14.29 12.48 -15.73
N GLY A 116 14.05 13.23 -14.65
CA GLY A 116 13.88 14.69 -14.69
C GLY A 116 12.59 15.13 -15.39
N SER A 117 12.45 16.45 -15.61
CA SER A 117 11.24 17.05 -16.19
C SER A 117 11.46 17.66 -17.58
N GLN A 118 12.67 18.16 -17.85
CA GLN A 118 12.96 18.96 -19.06
C GLN A 118 12.61 18.25 -20.38
N LYS A 119 12.97 16.97 -20.53
CA LYS A 119 12.67 16.22 -21.76
C LYS A 119 11.18 15.92 -21.94
N TYR A 120 10.44 15.76 -20.84
CA TYR A 120 8.98 15.59 -20.88
C TYR A 120 8.29 16.91 -21.24
N SER A 121 8.78 18.03 -20.70
CA SER A 121 8.32 19.38 -21.07
C SER A 121 8.50 19.63 -22.56
N ALA A 122 9.69 19.33 -23.11
CA ALA A 122 9.97 19.47 -24.54
C ALA A 122 9.06 18.59 -25.42
N MET A 123 8.87 17.30 -25.05
CA MET A 123 7.98 16.40 -25.78
C MET A 123 6.52 16.85 -25.70
N ALA A 124 6.06 17.29 -24.54
CA ALA A 124 4.67 17.72 -24.36
C ALA A 124 4.36 19.03 -25.09
N ALA A 125 5.35 19.94 -25.24
CA ALA A 125 5.17 21.22 -25.90
C ALA A 125 4.97 21.11 -27.43
N ASP A 126 5.58 20.10 -28.08
CA ASP A 126 5.56 19.96 -29.53
C ASP A 126 4.55 18.90 -30.00
N ALA A 127 3.66 19.27 -30.94
CA ALA A 127 2.60 18.37 -31.40
C ALA A 127 3.13 17.14 -32.16
N GLY A 128 4.22 17.29 -32.94
CA GLY A 128 4.85 16.17 -33.64
C GLY A 128 5.55 15.21 -32.69
N ALA A 129 6.21 15.74 -31.66
CA ALA A 129 6.83 14.97 -30.59
C ALA A 129 5.80 14.19 -29.78
N ARG A 130 4.68 14.84 -29.40
CA ARG A 130 3.57 14.14 -28.73
C ARG A 130 2.98 13.03 -29.60
N ALA A 131 2.71 13.30 -30.88
CA ALA A 131 2.19 12.29 -31.79
C ALA A 131 3.14 11.08 -31.92
N THR A 132 4.44 11.35 -32.01
CA THR A 132 5.49 10.30 -32.02
C THR A 132 5.46 9.48 -30.73
N PHE A 133 5.38 10.16 -29.59
CA PHE A 133 5.34 9.51 -28.28
C PHE A 133 4.08 8.65 -28.11
N VAL A 134 2.90 9.22 -28.38
CA VAL A 134 1.59 8.54 -28.26
C VAL A 134 1.56 7.28 -29.12
N LYS A 135 2.02 7.37 -30.39
CA LYS A 135 2.11 6.21 -31.27
C LYS A 135 3.05 5.15 -30.68
N SER A 136 4.24 5.56 -30.23
CA SER A 136 5.20 4.63 -29.64
C SER A 136 4.68 3.96 -28.36
N ALA A 137 3.88 4.67 -27.55
CA ALA A 137 3.29 4.14 -26.32
C ALA A 137 2.28 3.02 -26.61
N VAL A 138 1.42 3.20 -27.62
CA VAL A 138 0.50 2.15 -28.09
C VAL A 138 1.29 0.94 -28.59
N ASP A 139 2.28 1.17 -29.46
CA ASP A 139 3.11 0.10 -30.03
C ASP A 139 3.87 -0.66 -28.93
N PHE A 140 4.39 0.03 -27.92
CA PHE A 140 5.10 -0.55 -26.79
C PHE A 140 4.20 -1.42 -25.91
N CYS A 141 3.02 -0.92 -25.54
CA CYS A 141 2.07 -1.69 -24.72
C CYS A 141 1.66 -2.97 -25.45
N LYS A 142 1.33 -2.88 -26.74
CA LYS A 142 0.97 -4.04 -27.57
C LYS A 142 2.13 -5.02 -27.75
N LYS A 143 3.34 -4.52 -28.02
CA LYS A 143 4.52 -5.37 -28.24
C LYS A 143 4.85 -6.21 -27.01
N TYR A 144 4.74 -5.62 -25.81
CA TYR A 144 5.16 -6.27 -24.58
C TYR A 144 4.02 -6.81 -23.72
N ASP A 145 2.76 -6.71 -24.17
CA ASP A 145 1.55 -7.20 -23.48
C ASP A 145 1.23 -6.48 -22.16
N PHE A 146 1.43 -5.17 -22.13
CA PHE A 146 0.95 -4.32 -21.03
C PHE A 146 -0.50 -3.91 -21.28
N ASP A 147 -1.30 -3.89 -20.21
CA ASP A 147 -2.70 -3.45 -20.22
C ASP A 147 -2.85 -1.92 -20.12
N GLY A 148 -1.74 -1.18 -20.03
CA GLY A 148 -1.76 0.28 -19.99
C GLY A 148 -0.43 0.95 -19.66
N LEU A 149 -0.48 2.28 -19.55
CA LEU A 149 0.64 3.18 -19.24
C LEU A 149 0.33 3.99 -17.99
N ASP A 150 1.33 4.17 -17.13
CA ASP A 150 1.31 5.11 -16.01
C ASP A 150 2.29 6.26 -16.29
N MET A 151 1.78 7.49 -16.36
CA MET A 151 2.59 8.68 -16.55
C MET A 151 3.14 9.15 -15.20
N ASP A 152 4.44 9.00 -14.98
CA ASP A 152 5.14 9.46 -13.78
C ASP A 152 6.07 10.64 -14.11
N TRP A 153 5.49 11.70 -14.69
CA TRP A 153 6.24 12.93 -14.96
C TRP A 153 6.36 13.74 -13.67
N GLU A 154 7.59 13.82 -13.13
CA GLU A 154 7.91 14.56 -11.91
C GLU A 154 8.71 15.85 -12.17
N TYR A 155 8.09 17.04 -12.23
CA TYR A 155 6.66 17.30 -12.38
C TYR A 155 6.47 18.32 -13.51
N PRO A 156 5.32 18.34 -14.22
CA PRO A 156 4.97 19.44 -15.13
C PRO A 156 5.25 20.81 -14.48
N ALA A 157 5.82 21.75 -15.23
CA ALA A 157 6.18 23.11 -14.80
C ALA A 157 7.26 23.22 -13.71
N ASN A 158 7.79 22.10 -13.21
CA ASN A 158 8.78 22.05 -12.15
C ASN A 158 10.06 21.35 -12.66
N ARG A 159 11.16 21.44 -11.91
CA ARG A 159 12.42 20.71 -12.17
C ARG A 159 12.97 20.90 -13.61
N GLY A 160 12.88 22.14 -14.12
CA GLY A 160 13.31 22.49 -15.48
C GLY A 160 12.19 22.43 -16.53
N GLY A 161 10.95 22.19 -16.14
CA GLY A 161 9.76 22.35 -16.99
C GLY A 161 9.29 23.80 -17.12
N ALA A 162 8.29 24.01 -17.97
CA ALA A 162 7.71 25.32 -18.26
C ALA A 162 6.27 25.44 -17.74
N ALA A 163 5.80 26.65 -17.42
CA ALA A 163 4.42 26.85 -16.93
C ALA A 163 3.34 26.32 -17.89
N ALA A 164 3.61 26.32 -19.20
CA ALA A 164 2.75 25.75 -20.23
C ALA A 164 2.54 24.23 -20.08
N ASP A 165 3.44 23.53 -19.38
CA ASP A 165 3.35 22.08 -19.15
C ASP A 165 2.03 21.68 -18.49
N LYS A 166 1.45 22.54 -17.64
CA LYS A 166 0.15 22.29 -17.01
C LYS A 166 -0.94 21.97 -18.03
N GLN A 167 -0.97 22.72 -19.14
CA GLN A 167 -1.94 22.51 -20.22
C GLN A 167 -1.43 21.48 -21.24
N ASN A 168 -0.14 21.48 -21.56
CA ASN A 168 0.45 20.49 -22.46
C ASN A 168 0.27 19.06 -21.93
N PHE A 169 0.32 18.87 -20.61
CA PHE A 169 0.05 17.58 -19.99
C PHE A 169 -1.40 17.14 -20.22
N ILE A 170 -2.38 18.04 -20.18
CA ILE A 170 -3.77 17.70 -20.52
C ILE A 170 -3.91 17.30 -21.98
N THR A 171 -3.28 18.03 -22.89
CA THR A 171 -3.26 17.69 -24.32
C THR A 171 -2.64 16.31 -24.54
N LEU A 172 -1.51 16.03 -23.89
CA LEU A 172 -0.85 14.73 -23.95
C LEU A 172 -1.76 13.60 -23.41
N LEU A 173 -2.38 13.79 -22.24
CA LEU A 173 -3.29 12.80 -21.65
C LEU A 173 -4.52 12.54 -22.52
N LYS A 174 -5.05 13.58 -23.17
CA LYS A 174 -6.13 13.46 -24.14
C LYS A 174 -5.71 12.59 -25.32
N GLU A 175 -4.61 12.94 -25.98
CA GLU A 175 -4.10 12.24 -27.16
C GLU A 175 -3.76 10.77 -26.83
N LEU A 176 -3.16 10.49 -25.66
CA LEU A 176 -2.94 9.13 -25.17
C LEU A 176 -4.26 8.37 -24.97
N LYS A 177 -5.24 8.96 -24.28
CA LYS A 177 -6.51 8.29 -24.00
C LYS A 177 -7.28 7.96 -25.27
N GLU A 178 -7.30 8.88 -26.24
CA GLU A 178 -7.92 8.68 -27.55
C GLU A 178 -7.24 7.54 -28.32
N ALA A 179 -5.90 7.49 -28.34
CA ALA A 179 -5.15 6.43 -29.00
C ALA A 179 -5.27 5.07 -28.27
N PHE A 180 -5.46 5.07 -26.95
CA PHE A 180 -5.57 3.87 -26.13
C PHE A 180 -6.95 3.21 -26.20
N ALA A 181 -8.01 3.99 -26.39
CA ALA A 181 -9.40 3.52 -26.34
C ALA A 181 -9.71 2.36 -27.31
N PRO A 182 -9.28 2.36 -28.59
CA PRO A 182 -9.51 1.24 -29.51
C PRO A 182 -8.84 -0.07 -29.09
N HIS A 183 -7.85 0.00 -28.19
CA HIS A 183 -7.09 -1.14 -27.70
C HIS A 183 -7.47 -1.56 -26.28
N GLY A 184 -8.40 -0.85 -25.64
CA GLY A 184 -8.79 -1.11 -24.25
C GLY A 184 -7.67 -0.85 -23.23
N LEU A 185 -6.65 -0.06 -23.60
CA LEU A 185 -5.52 0.24 -22.73
C LEU A 185 -5.89 1.24 -21.62
N LEU A 186 -5.39 0.98 -20.43
CA LEU A 186 -5.51 1.86 -19.26
C LEU A 186 -4.51 3.01 -19.33
N LEU A 187 -4.92 4.16 -18.81
CA LEU A 187 -4.05 5.32 -18.60
C LEU A 187 -4.16 5.80 -17.15
N SER A 188 -3.05 5.79 -16.42
CA SER A 188 -2.96 6.37 -15.08
C SER A 188 -1.82 7.38 -15.00
N ALA A 189 -1.72 8.08 -13.87
CA ALA A 189 -0.58 8.93 -13.59
C ALA A 189 -0.22 8.89 -12.10
N ALA A 190 1.07 8.89 -11.80
CA ALA A 190 1.59 9.20 -10.49
C ALA A 190 1.70 10.72 -10.33
N VAL A 191 1.20 11.25 -9.21
CA VAL A 191 1.03 12.70 -9.02
C VAL A 191 1.43 13.14 -7.62
N SER A 192 1.90 14.38 -7.50
CA SER A 192 2.35 14.94 -6.22
C SER A 192 1.23 15.06 -5.18
N ALA A 193 1.58 14.87 -3.91
CA ALA A 193 0.74 15.21 -2.76
C ALA A 193 0.93 16.66 -2.26
N GLY A 194 2.01 17.34 -2.68
CA GLY A 194 2.34 18.67 -2.20
C GLY A 194 1.56 19.77 -2.92
N LYS A 195 0.82 20.59 -2.17
CA LYS A 195 -0.04 21.67 -2.72
C LYS A 195 0.67 22.56 -3.74
N ASN A 196 1.90 23.01 -3.43
CA ASN A 196 2.65 23.94 -4.28
C ASN A 196 2.96 23.32 -5.65
N THR A 197 3.32 22.03 -5.68
CA THR A 197 3.48 21.28 -6.93
C THR A 197 2.15 21.07 -7.62
N ILE A 198 1.10 20.71 -6.88
CA ILE A 198 -0.24 20.49 -7.47
C ILE A 198 -0.74 21.73 -8.22
N ASP A 199 -0.64 22.90 -7.58
CA ASP A 199 -1.16 24.16 -8.14
C ASP A 199 -0.47 24.56 -9.44
N THR A 200 0.83 24.31 -9.52
CA THR A 200 1.65 24.64 -10.69
C THR A 200 1.55 23.60 -11.79
N ALA A 201 1.46 22.31 -11.44
CA ALA A 201 1.61 21.21 -12.40
C ALA A 201 0.29 20.70 -13.00
N TYR A 202 -0.84 20.79 -12.28
CA TYR A 202 -2.01 19.97 -12.61
C TYR A 202 -3.31 20.77 -12.82
N ASP A 203 -3.94 20.57 -13.98
CA ASP A 203 -5.37 20.82 -14.19
C ASP A 203 -6.14 19.54 -13.83
N ILE A 204 -6.53 19.45 -12.56
CA ILE A 204 -7.12 18.24 -11.97
C ILE A 204 -8.43 17.81 -12.68
N PRO A 205 -9.40 18.71 -12.95
CA PRO A 205 -10.58 18.35 -13.72
C PRO A 205 -10.25 17.90 -15.15
N GLY A 206 -9.27 18.53 -15.81
CA GLY A 206 -8.77 18.11 -17.12
C GLY A 206 -8.19 16.69 -17.08
N MET A 207 -7.33 16.39 -16.11
CA MET A 207 -6.73 15.07 -15.91
C MET A 207 -7.78 14.00 -15.65
N ALA A 208 -8.75 14.30 -14.77
CA ALA A 208 -9.80 13.36 -14.38
C ALA A 208 -10.71 12.92 -15.53
N LYS A 209 -10.76 13.66 -16.64
CA LYS A 209 -11.48 13.25 -17.85
C LYS A 209 -10.80 12.08 -18.56
N TYR A 210 -9.46 12.07 -18.58
CA TYR A 210 -8.68 11.15 -19.43
C TYR A 210 -8.08 9.98 -18.65
N LEU A 211 -7.69 10.19 -17.39
CA LEU A 211 -7.10 9.15 -16.56
C LEU A 211 -8.15 8.17 -16.04
N ASP A 212 -7.86 6.87 -16.08
CA ASP A 212 -8.70 5.82 -15.48
C ASP A 212 -8.60 5.83 -13.95
N PHE A 213 -7.41 6.14 -13.41
CA PHE A 213 -7.16 6.39 -11.99
C PHE A 213 -5.89 7.24 -11.80
N ILE A 214 -5.74 7.81 -10.60
CA ILE A 214 -4.72 8.80 -10.23
C ILE A 214 -4.00 8.28 -8.98
N ASN A 215 -2.71 7.98 -9.11
CA ASN A 215 -1.86 7.48 -8.02
C ASN A 215 -1.24 8.66 -7.27
N VAL A 216 -1.89 9.13 -6.21
CA VAL A 216 -1.39 10.27 -5.41
C VAL A 216 -0.23 9.78 -4.53
N MET A 217 0.98 10.30 -4.76
CA MET A 217 2.19 9.97 -4.02
C MET A 217 2.18 10.63 -2.64
N ALA A 218 1.32 10.14 -1.75
CA ALA A 218 1.08 10.67 -0.41
C ALA A 218 2.15 10.20 0.61
N TYR A 219 3.40 10.37 0.22
CA TYR A 219 4.65 10.09 0.92
C TYR A 219 5.70 11.10 0.47
N ASP A 220 6.91 11.05 1.04
CA ASP A 220 7.95 12.07 0.86
C ASP A 220 7.48 13.46 1.27
N LEU A 221 6.58 13.52 2.26
CA LEU A 221 6.04 14.78 2.78
C LEU A 221 7.07 15.50 3.67
N HIS A 222 7.97 14.75 4.28
CA HIS A 222 9.15 15.24 4.99
C HIS A 222 10.36 14.36 4.70
N GLY A 223 11.56 14.93 4.84
CA GLY A 223 12.80 14.22 4.57
C GLY A 223 14.04 15.04 4.88
N SER A 224 15.21 14.44 4.70
CA SER A 224 16.49 15.03 5.13
C SER A 224 16.94 16.27 4.35
N TRP A 225 16.13 16.74 3.39
CA TRP A 225 16.25 18.07 2.80
C TRP A 225 15.83 19.18 3.77
N GLU A 226 15.07 18.85 4.82
CA GLU A 226 14.72 19.71 5.94
C GLU A 226 15.79 19.68 7.04
N LYS A 227 15.70 20.61 8.01
CA LYS A 227 16.62 20.68 9.17
C LYS A 227 16.06 19.99 10.42
N THR A 228 14.85 19.47 10.35
CA THR A 228 14.17 18.80 11.47
C THR A 228 13.66 17.42 11.04
N ALA A 229 13.56 16.50 11.99
CA ALA A 229 13.08 15.15 11.74
C ALA A 229 11.56 15.16 11.50
N GLY A 230 11.14 14.85 10.28
CA GLY A 230 9.74 14.79 9.88
C GLY A 230 9.32 13.40 9.42
N HIS A 231 8.03 13.09 9.53
CA HIS A 231 7.52 11.76 9.18
C HIS A 231 7.32 11.63 7.66
N ASN A 232 7.65 10.48 7.05
CA ASN A 232 7.53 10.28 5.60
C ASN A 232 6.11 10.53 5.05
N ALA A 233 5.10 9.98 5.74
CA ALA A 233 3.70 10.05 5.32
C ALA A 233 2.73 10.20 6.52
N PRO A 234 2.76 11.31 7.29
CA PRO A 234 1.84 11.50 8.42
C PRO A 234 0.39 11.54 7.92
N LEU A 235 -0.55 10.91 8.65
CA LEU A 235 -1.97 10.95 8.25
C LEU A 235 -2.57 12.35 8.45
N TYR A 236 -2.19 13.02 9.54
CA TYR A 236 -2.69 14.33 9.94
C TYR A 236 -1.54 15.25 10.35
N GLU A 237 -1.80 16.55 10.34
CA GLU A 237 -0.92 17.59 10.90
C GLU A 237 -0.73 17.46 12.41
N ARG A 238 0.29 18.15 12.92
CA ARG A 238 0.49 18.39 14.35
C ARG A 238 0.25 19.86 14.71
N PRO A 239 -0.29 20.14 15.90
CA PRO A 239 -0.50 21.53 16.34
C PRO A 239 0.78 22.38 16.37
N GLU A 240 1.93 21.75 16.62
CA GLU A 240 3.24 22.39 16.71
C GLU A 240 3.93 22.64 15.36
N GLU A 241 3.34 22.22 14.24
CA GLU A 241 3.89 22.45 12.90
C GLU A 241 3.76 23.91 12.46
N SER A 242 4.70 24.35 11.62
CA SER A 242 4.59 25.64 10.95
C SER A 242 3.37 25.65 10.04
N GLU A 243 2.82 26.84 9.74
CA GLU A 243 1.63 26.93 8.88
C GLU A 243 1.86 26.34 7.48
N GLY A 244 3.10 26.38 6.99
CA GLY A 244 3.49 25.73 5.74
C GLY A 244 3.56 24.20 5.82
N ASP A 245 3.89 23.65 6.99
CA ASP A 245 4.04 22.20 7.17
C ASP A 245 2.71 21.51 7.50
N LYS A 246 1.74 22.25 8.05
CA LYS A 246 0.39 21.74 8.34
C LYS A 246 -0.33 21.15 7.12
N ILE A 247 0.07 21.52 5.91
CA ILE A 247 -0.49 20.96 4.67
C ILE A 247 0.24 19.70 4.18
N LEU A 248 1.36 19.33 4.79
CA LEU A 248 2.21 18.18 4.42
C LEU A 248 1.77 16.89 5.13
N ASN A 249 0.49 16.55 4.97
CA ASN A 249 -0.08 15.29 5.47
C ASN A 249 -1.03 14.64 4.45
N VAL A 250 -1.25 13.33 4.62
CA VAL A 250 -2.08 12.52 3.73
C VAL A 250 -3.52 13.04 3.66
N ASP A 251 -4.11 13.43 4.79
CA ASP A 251 -5.49 13.91 4.83
C ASP A 251 -5.67 15.21 4.02
N TYR A 252 -4.76 16.17 4.20
CA TYR A 252 -4.76 17.40 3.43
C TYR A 252 -4.60 17.12 1.93
N ALA A 253 -3.59 16.35 1.54
CA ALA A 253 -3.30 16.06 0.14
C ALA A 253 -4.52 15.45 -0.57
N ILE A 254 -5.12 14.41 0.02
CA ILE A 254 -6.28 13.73 -0.58
C ILE A 254 -7.51 14.65 -0.62
N LYS A 255 -7.78 15.42 0.44
CA LYS A 255 -8.87 16.41 0.43
C LYS A 255 -8.64 17.52 -0.58
N TYR A 256 -7.38 17.92 -0.80
CA TYR A 256 -7.02 18.95 -1.77
C TYR A 256 -7.29 18.47 -3.19
N TRP A 257 -6.83 17.27 -3.55
CA TRP A 257 -7.14 16.65 -4.85
C TRP A 257 -8.65 16.59 -5.13
N GLU A 258 -9.46 16.21 -4.14
CA GLU A 258 -10.92 16.22 -4.28
C GLU A 258 -11.52 17.60 -4.39
N LYS A 259 -11.08 18.55 -3.55
CA LYS A 259 -11.53 19.94 -3.59
C LYS A 259 -11.27 20.56 -4.96
N MET A 260 -10.14 20.21 -5.57
CA MET A 260 -9.76 20.67 -6.90
C MET A 260 -10.43 19.89 -8.05
N GLY A 261 -11.29 18.93 -7.75
CA GLY A 261 -12.19 18.30 -8.73
C GLY A 261 -11.86 16.85 -9.11
N ALA A 262 -10.90 16.19 -8.44
CA ALA A 262 -10.66 14.77 -8.69
C ALA A 262 -11.82 13.91 -8.15
N PRO A 263 -12.43 13.02 -8.97
CA PRO A 263 -13.43 12.08 -8.49
C PRO A 263 -12.83 11.13 -7.45
N LYS A 264 -13.50 10.97 -6.31
CA LYS A 264 -13.04 10.08 -5.22
C LYS A 264 -12.74 8.65 -5.68
N SER A 265 -13.52 8.16 -6.64
CA SER A 265 -13.38 6.82 -7.22
C SER A 265 -12.14 6.64 -8.11
N LYS A 266 -11.52 7.74 -8.55
CA LYS A 266 -10.29 7.73 -9.35
C LYS A 266 -9.03 7.92 -8.51
N ILE A 267 -9.13 8.43 -7.28
CA ILE A 267 -7.97 8.64 -6.41
C ILE A 267 -7.51 7.31 -5.80
N ILE A 268 -6.24 6.99 -6.00
CA ILE A 268 -5.51 5.91 -5.33
C ILE A 268 -4.54 6.56 -4.34
N LEU A 269 -4.65 6.19 -3.05
CA LEU A 269 -3.76 6.69 -2.02
C LEU A 269 -2.44 5.92 -2.06
N GLY A 270 -1.35 6.61 -2.37
CA GLY A 270 0.00 6.08 -2.28
C GLY A 270 0.38 5.76 -0.84
N MET A 271 0.99 4.58 -0.65
CA MET A 271 1.52 4.14 0.64
C MET A 271 2.94 3.62 0.44
N GLY A 272 3.94 4.38 0.93
CA GLY A 272 5.34 4.02 0.82
C GLY A 272 5.70 2.87 1.76
N THR A 273 6.32 1.80 1.24
CA THR A 273 6.86 0.70 2.04
C THR A 273 8.31 0.97 2.49
N TYR A 274 8.58 2.23 2.83
CA TYR A 274 9.88 2.75 3.26
C TYR A 274 9.65 3.93 4.22
N GLY A 275 10.70 4.31 4.94
CA GLY A 275 10.75 5.52 5.75
C GLY A 275 11.79 6.49 5.25
N ARG A 276 11.62 7.77 5.62
CA ARG A 276 12.64 8.82 5.43
C ARG A 276 13.45 8.93 6.72
N SER A 277 14.78 8.92 6.58
CA SER A 277 15.70 8.80 7.70
C SER A 277 16.60 10.02 7.86
N PHE A 278 16.99 10.29 9.10
CA PHE A 278 17.72 11.48 9.51
C PHE A 278 18.82 11.11 10.49
N THR A 279 19.89 11.92 10.50
CA THR A 279 20.86 11.94 11.60
C THR A 279 20.50 13.09 12.55
N LEU A 280 20.14 12.77 13.78
CA LEU A 280 19.81 13.73 14.84
C LEU A 280 21.05 14.52 15.27
N ALA A 281 20.87 15.83 15.49
CA ALA A 281 21.90 16.70 16.05
C ALA A 281 22.21 16.36 17.52
N ASN A 282 21.19 15.96 18.28
CA ASN A 282 21.31 15.48 19.65
C ASN A 282 20.59 14.13 19.79
N PRO A 283 21.29 13.01 20.06
CA PRO A 283 20.65 11.70 20.25
C PRO A 283 19.59 11.65 21.35
N SER A 284 19.70 12.55 22.35
CA SER A 284 18.75 12.63 23.47
C SER A 284 17.45 13.35 23.10
N ASP A 285 17.43 14.09 21.99
CA ASP A 285 16.22 14.68 21.42
C ASP A 285 15.83 13.92 20.15
N ASN A 286 14.96 12.92 20.33
CA ASN A 286 14.52 12.00 19.27
C ASN A 286 13.05 12.21 18.87
N LYS A 287 12.44 13.32 19.31
CA LYS A 287 11.04 13.60 19.02
C LYS A 287 10.85 14.00 17.56
N LEU A 288 9.62 13.88 17.07
CA LEU A 288 9.25 14.44 15.76
C LEU A 288 9.40 15.97 15.82
N GLY A 289 10.19 16.54 14.89
CA GLY A 289 10.61 17.94 14.88
C GLY A 289 11.99 18.19 15.49
N ALA A 290 12.67 17.17 16.03
CA ALA A 290 14.03 17.31 16.56
C ALA A 290 15.01 17.78 15.48
N ALA A 291 16.03 18.54 15.87
CA ALA A 291 17.03 19.05 14.94
C ALA A 291 17.89 17.93 14.33
N THR A 292 18.24 18.06 13.05
CA THR A 292 19.00 17.06 12.29
C THR A 292 20.19 17.70 11.59
N THR A 293 21.23 16.89 11.36
CA THR A 293 22.45 17.32 10.65
C THR A 293 22.48 16.86 9.19
N GLY A 294 21.49 16.09 8.74
CA GLY A 294 21.40 15.57 7.38
C GLY A 294 20.75 14.19 7.31
N PRO A 295 20.97 13.47 6.19
CA PRO A 295 20.35 12.16 5.96
C PRO A 295 20.76 11.13 7.02
N GLY A 296 19.85 10.22 7.31
CA GLY A 296 20.18 8.99 8.02
C GLY A 296 21.13 8.14 7.18
N ARG A 297 21.89 7.28 7.85
CA ARG A 297 22.83 6.37 7.18
C ARG A 297 22.08 5.45 6.22
N ALA A 298 22.72 5.15 5.10
CA ALA A 298 22.20 4.22 4.12
C ALA A 298 21.98 2.83 4.76
N GLY A 299 20.83 2.23 4.47
CA GLY A 299 20.55 0.86 4.88
C GLY A 299 21.39 -0.17 4.11
N PRO A 300 21.60 -1.37 4.66
CA PRO A 300 22.42 -2.40 4.03
C PRO A 300 21.84 -2.94 2.71
N MET A 301 20.53 -2.78 2.49
CA MET A 301 19.79 -3.30 1.35
C MET A 301 19.46 -2.22 0.32
N THR A 302 18.91 -1.09 0.77
CA THR A 302 18.55 0.03 -0.11
C THR A 302 19.76 0.82 -0.57
N LYS A 303 20.79 0.92 0.29
CA LYS A 303 22.05 1.65 0.05
C LYS A 303 21.85 3.13 -0.32
N GLU A 304 20.75 3.73 0.15
CA GLU A 304 20.42 5.12 -0.11
C GLU A 304 20.40 5.90 1.22
N PRO A 305 21.32 6.87 1.41
CA PRO A 305 21.25 7.77 2.56
C PRO A 305 19.91 8.52 2.59
N GLY A 306 19.32 8.64 3.78
CA GLY A 306 18.05 9.37 3.95
C GLY A 306 16.79 8.55 3.70
N MET A 307 16.91 7.26 3.38
CA MET A 307 15.77 6.34 3.41
C MET A 307 16.12 4.97 4.00
N LEU A 308 15.10 4.23 4.44
CA LEU A 308 15.21 2.82 4.79
C LEU A 308 13.96 2.07 4.31
N GLY A 309 14.14 0.92 3.67
CA GLY A 309 13.02 0.02 3.35
C GLY A 309 12.38 -0.53 4.63
N TYR A 310 11.08 -0.79 4.60
CA TYR A 310 10.37 -1.37 5.75
C TYR A 310 11.00 -2.70 6.22
N ASN A 311 11.51 -3.49 5.27
CA ASN A 311 12.24 -4.73 5.54
C ASN A 311 13.55 -4.49 6.32
N GLU A 312 14.28 -3.40 6.07
CA GLU A 312 15.52 -3.07 6.80
C GLU A 312 15.22 -2.73 8.26
N LEU A 313 14.12 -2.00 8.50
CA LEU A 313 13.64 -1.68 9.84
C LEU A 313 13.17 -2.94 10.61
N CYS A 314 12.60 -3.92 9.90
CA CYS A 314 12.12 -5.16 10.51
C CYS A 314 13.25 -6.10 10.95
N LEU A 315 14.42 -6.03 10.30
CA LEU A 315 15.55 -6.93 10.57
C LEU A 315 16.35 -6.50 11.79
N ASP A 316 16.48 -5.19 12.01
CA ASP A 316 17.22 -4.63 13.12
C ASP A 316 16.30 -4.48 14.35
N LYS A 317 16.60 -5.22 15.42
CA LYS A 317 15.80 -5.23 16.65
C LYS A 317 16.21 -4.16 17.67
N GLU A 318 17.24 -3.38 17.37
CA GLU A 318 17.76 -2.34 18.25
C GLU A 318 16.99 -1.01 18.12
N TRP A 319 16.14 -0.87 17.11
CA TRP A 319 15.30 0.31 16.94
C TRP A 319 14.25 0.42 18.05
N THR A 320 14.17 1.60 18.65
CA THR A 320 13.05 1.94 19.55
C THR A 320 11.95 2.60 18.73
N GLU A 321 10.81 1.90 18.58
CA GLU A 321 9.63 2.43 17.89
C GLU A 321 8.78 3.29 18.84
N VAL A 322 8.31 4.43 18.35
CA VAL A 322 7.35 5.31 19.03
C VAL A 322 6.18 5.58 18.09
N PHE A 323 4.99 5.13 18.47
CA PHE A 323 3.77 5.48 17.76
C PHE A 323 3.29 6.88 18.18
N VAL A 324 2.97 7.74 17.21
CA VAL A 324 2.52 9.12 17.47
C VAL A 324 1.01 9.23 17.18
N PRO A 325 0.15 9.22 18.22
CA PRO A 325 -1.31 9.29 18.08
C PRO A 325 -1.85 10.38 17.17
N LYS A 326 -1.28 11.60 17.25
CA LYS A 326 -1.78 12.76 16.52
C LYS A 326 -1.63 12.63 15.00
N VAL A 327 -0.58 11.95 14.52
CA VAL A 327 -0.30 11.74 13.08
C VAL A 327 -0.65 10.32 12.63
N GLU A 328 -1.11 9.46 13.54
CA GLU A 328 -1.50 8.05 13.33
C GLU A 328 -0.42 7.18 12.67
N ALA A 329 0.85 7.47 12.96
CA ALA A 329 1.99 6.74 12.39
C ALA A 329 3.19 6.64 13.35
N PRO A 330 4.07 5.64 13.19
CA PRO A 330 5.26 5.49 14.01
C PRO A 330 6.48 6.24 13.46
N TYR A 331 7.42 6.55 14.36
CA TYR A 331 8.82 6.69 13.98
C TYR A 331 9.65 5.70 14.79
N ALA A 332 10.90 5.51 14.42
CA ALA A 332 11.86 4.76 15.21
C ALA A 332 13.18 5.51 15.34
N TYR A 333 13.92 5.27 16.41
CA TYR A 333 15.25 5.82 16.61
C TYR A 333 16.23 4.81 17.19
N LYS A 334 17.52 5.01 16.89
CA LYS A 334 18.65 4.24 17.43
C LYS A 334 19.90 5.12 17.50
N GLY A 335 20.36 5.43 18.72
CA GLY A 335 21.43 6.41 18.90
C GLY A 335 21.04 7.75 18.28
N ASN A 336 21.84 8.25 17.33
CA ASN A 336 21.53 9.46 16.58
C ASN A 336 20.79 9.22 15.25
N GLN A 337 20.35 7.98 14.97
CA GLN A 337 19.59 7.68 13.75
C GLN A 337 18.10 7.72 14.05
N TRP A 338 17.33 8.32 13.15
CA TRP A 338 15.88 8.50 13.27
C TRP A 338 15.21 8.19 11.94
N VAL A 339 14.03 7.57 11.96
CA VAL A 339 13.28 7.22 10.75
C VAL A 339 11.77 7.32 10.97
N GLY A 340 11.09 8.11 10.13
CA GLY A 340 9.63 8.20 10.10
C GLY A 340 9.09 7.30 8.98
N TYR A 341 8.21 6.37 9.31
CA TYR A 341 7.85 5.27 8.41
C TYR A 341 6.44 4.74 8.69
N ASP A 342 5.92 3.91 7.79
CA ASP A 342 4.68 3.19 8.02
C ASP A 342 4.91 1.76 8.48
N ASN A 343 4.15 1.33 9.49
CA ASN A 343 4.08 -0.07 9.91
C ASN A 343 2.68 -0.66 9.64
N VAL A 344 2.48 -1.94 9.97
CA VAL A 344 1.20 -2.62 9.75
C VAL A 344 0.01 -1.88 10.38
N LYS A 345 0.21 -1.25 11.55
CA LYS A 345 -0.84 -0.51 12.24
C LYS A 345 -1.19 0.78 11.49
N SER A 346 -0.22 1.60 11.11
CA SER A 346 -0.49 2.87 10.41
C SER A 346 -1.08 2.64 9.01
N ILE A 347 -0.61 1.62 8.28
CA ILE A 347 -1.23 1.19 7.01
C ILE A 347 -2.70 0.79 7.23
N GLY A 348 -3.00 0.00 8.27
CA GLY A 348 -4.37 -0.36 8.61
C GLY A 348 -5.25 0.85 8.89
N ILE A 349 -4.73 1.86 9.60
CA ILE A 349 -5.45 3.12 9.89
C ILE A 349 -5.70 3.91 8.60
N LYS A 350 -4.71 4.00 7.70
CA LYS A 350 -4.86 4.70 6.40
C LYS A 350 -5.85 3.99 5.47
N VAL A 351 -5.89 2.67 5.47
CA VAL A 351 -6.92 1.89 4.75
C VAL A 351 -8.31 2.15 5.34
N ASP A 352 -8.44 2.13 6.67
CA ASP A 352 -9.69 2.47 7.36
C ASP A 352 -10.17 3.89 7.03
N TYR A 353 -9.24 4.86 6.99
CA TYR A 353 -9.50 6.25 6.60
C TYR A 353 -10.12 6.35 5.19
N LEU A 354 -9.69 5.51 4.24
CA LEU A 354 -10.27 5.46 2.90
C LEU A 354 -11.65 4.78 2.87
N ILE A 355 -11.80 3.67 3.58
CA ILE A 355 -12.99 2.80 3.48
C ILE A 355 -14.16 3.33 4.31
N LYS A 356 -13.91 3.72 5.57
CA LYS A 356 -14.96 4.05 6.54
C LYS A 356 -15.47 5.49 6.41
N GLY A 357 -14.90 6.27 5.49
CA GLY A 357 -15.23 7.67 5.30
C GLY A 357 -14.44 8.57 6.25
N ARG A 358 -13.99 9.71 5.73
CA ARG A 358 -12.98 10.60 6.31
C ARG A 358 -13.53 11.54 7.39
N THR A 359 -14.56 11.11 8.10
CA THR A 359 -15.37 11.95 8.99
C THR A 359 -14.98 11.85 10.46
N ARG A 360 -14.06 10.94 10.86
CA ARG A 360 -13.64 10.78 12.26
C ARG A 360 -12.18 10.32 12.37
N ARG A 361 -11.41 10.91 13.29
CA ARG A 361 -10.07 10.41 13.65
C ARG A 361 -10.21 9.05 14.33
N TRP A 362 -9.22 8.17 14.19
CA TRP A 362 -9.28 6.83 14.80
C TRP A 362 -9.41 6.92 16.33
N HIS A 363 -8.75 7.90 16.94
CA HIS A 363 -8.91 8.23 18.36
C HIS A 363 -10.36 8.60 18.76
N ASP A 364 -11.11 9.30 17.90
CA ASP A 364 -12.51 9.66 18.18
C ASP A 364 -13.43 8.43 18.16
N LEU A 365 -13.07 7.38 17.41
CA LEU A 365 -13.78 6.09 17.40
C LEU A 365 -13.52 5.26 18.67
N VAL A 366 -12.30 5.35 19.23
CA VAL A 366 -11.92 4.59 20.45
C VAL A 366 -12.41 5.27 21.72
N VAL A 367 -12.44 6.61 21.75
CA VAL A 367 -12.86 7.38 22.94
C VAL A 367 -14.39 7.60 22.97
N GLY A 368 -15.06 7.55 21.82
CA GLY A 368 -16.51 7.73 21.68
C GLY A 368 -17.38 6.54 22.11
N ASP A 369 -16.81 5.34 22.30
CA ASP A 369 -17.54 4.17 22.78
C ASP A 369 -17.27 3.92 24.27
N ARG A 370 -17.95 4.69 25.13
CA ARG A 370 -17.98 4.43 26.59
C ARG A 370 -18.85 3.20 26.89
N ARG A 371 -18.50 2.02 26.37
CA ARG A 371 -18.88 0.70 26.92
C ARG A 371 -17.78 -0.33 26.67
N LEU A 372 -16.56 -0.03 27.08
CA LEU A 372 -15.55 -1.05 27.30
C LEU A 372 -15.51 -1.38 28.81
N PRO A 373 -15.66 -2.66 29.23
CA PRO A 373 -15.50 -3.04 30.62
C PRO A 373 -14.05 -2.80 31.07
N ARG A 374 -13.93 -2.41 32.33
CA ARG A 374 -12.70 -1.98 33.04
C ARG A 374 -11.45 -2.81 32.70
N GLN A 375 -10.33 -2.07 32.64
CA GLN A 375 -8.94 -2.52 32.54
C GLN A 375 -8.66 -3.85 33.27
N VAL A 376 -8.07 -4.81 32.54
CA VAL A 376 -7.41 -5.99 33.11
C VAL A 376 -5.95 -5.64 33.39
N ARG A 377 -5.50 -5.82 34.64
CA ARG A 377 -4.10 -5.66 35.06
C ARG A 377 -3.23 -6.77 34.46
N PRO A 378 -1.91 -6.57 34.28
CA PRO A 378 -1.05 -7.54 33.60
C PRO A 378 -0.83 -8.77 34.48
N GLY A 379 -1.01 -9.96 33.88
CA GLY A 379 -0.64 -11.23 34.50
C GLY A 379 -1.80 -12.18 34.79
N GLN A 380 -2.44 -12.71 33.75
CA GLN A 380 -3.12 -14.02 33.75
C GLN A 380 -3.59 -14.31 32.31
N VAL A 381 -3.15 -15.44 31.75
CA VAL A 381 -3.57 -15.93 30.43
C VAL A 381 -4.81 -16.82 30.61
N PRO A 382 -5.96 -16.56 29.95
CA PRO A 382 -7.05 -17.54 29.88
C PRO A 382 -7.14 -18.22 28.50
N PRO A 383 -7.61 -19.49 28.44
CA PRO A 383 -7.67 -20.30 27.23
C PRO A 383 -8.84 -19.92 26.29
N PRO A 384 -8.84 -20.38 25.02
CA PRO A 384 -9.83 -19.93 24.04
C PRO A 384 -11.16 -20.69 24.16
N HIS A 385 -12.23 -20.04 23.69
CA HIS A 385 -13.60 -20.52 23.43
C HIS A 385 -14.64 -20.31 24.54
N HIS A 386 -15.47 -19.26 24.41
CA HIS A 386 -16.94 -19.31 24.34
C HIS A 386 -17.56 -17.92 24.58
N HIS A 387 -17.98 -17.22 23.51
CA HIS A 387 -19.02 -16.19 23.62
C HIS A 387 -19.81 -16.12 22.30
N LEU A 388 -20.76 -17.03 22.14
CA LEU A 388 -21.86 -16.91 21.19
C LEU A 388 -22.94 -17.87 21.65
N HIS A 389 -23.84 -17.36 22.50
CA HIS A 389 -25.23 -17.78 22.70
C HIS A 389 -25.69 -17.33 24.09
N GLN A 390 -26.13 -16.07 24.23
CA GLN A 390 -27.04 -15.65 25.29
C GLN A 390 -27.54 -14.22 25.03
N ALA A 391 -28.42 -14.07 24.04
CA ALA A 391 -29.35 -12.94 23.94
C ALA A 391 -30.61 -13.36 23.18
N GLU A 392 -31.05 -14.61 23.37
CA GLU A 392 -32.32 -15.12 22.83
C GLU A 392 -32.63 -16.42 23.55
N ARG A 393 -33.15 -16.31 24.78
CA ARG A 393 -34.06 -17.27 25.44
C ARG A 393 -34.35 -16.84 26.89
N ARG A 394 -35.63 -16.54 27.14
CA ARG A 394 -36.40 -16.75 28.38
C ARG A 394 -36.06 -15.78 29.53
N ARG A 395 -36.93 -14.88 30.03
CA ARG A 395 -38.40 -14.94 30.25
C ARG A 395 -38.88 -16.35 30.61
N GLN A 396 -38.59 -16.75 31.84
CA GLN A 396 -39.46 -17.54 32.74
C GLN A 396 -38.73 -17.77 34.08
N GLN A 397 -39.36 -17.27 35.16
CA GLN A 397 -39.52 -17.88 36.50
C GLN A 397 -38.27 -18.39 37.26
N THR A 398 -37.83 -17.67 38.30
CA THR A 398 -38.15 -17.78 39.74
C THR A 398 -37.37 -18.85 40.53
N HIS A 399 -36.79 -18.36 41.64
CA HIS A 399 -36.42 -19.01 42.91
C HIS A 399 -35.01 -19.56 43.20
N ARG A 400 -34.47 -18.97 44.28
CA ARG A 400 -33.61 -19.51 45.38
C ARG A 400 -32.10 -19.62 45.18
N GLN A 401 -31.39 -18.71 45.86
CA GLN A 401 -30.12 -18.89 46.58
C GLN A 401 -30.35 -19.70 47.90
N PRO A 402 -29.35 -20.12 48.73
CA PRO A 402 -27.96 -19.60 48.84
C PRO A 402 -26.78 -20.57 49.19
N ARG A 403 -25.54 -20.02 49.11
CA ARG A 403 -24.33 -20.15 49.99
C ARG A 403 -23.52 -21.48 49.95
N ARG A 404 -22.21 -21.48 49.55
CA ARG A 404 -20.93 -21.10 50.25
C ARG A 404 -20.37 -22.25 51.15
N PRO A 405 -19.08 -22.27 51.55
CA PRO A 405 -17.81 -22.18 50.79
C PRO A 405 -16.76 -23.21 51.32
N ASP A 406 -15.46 -22.93 51.07
CA ASP A 406 -14.26 -23.41 51.80
C ASP A 406 -13.72 -24.82 51.46
N HIS A 407 -12.42 -25.13 51.46
CA HIS A 407 -11.19 -24.48 51.95
C HIS A 407 -9.99 -25.11 51.14
N GLN A 408 -8.90 -24.37 50.86
CA GLN A 408 -7.52 -24.56 51.40
C GLN A 408 -6.95 -26.00 51.30
N GLU A 409 -5.67 -26.30 51.03
CA GLU A 409 -4.39 -25.59 50.91
C GLU A 409 -3.33 -26.70 50.66
N THR A 410 -2.05 -26.31 50.56
CA THR A 410 -0.83 -27.12 50.79
C THR A 410 -0.24 -27.89 49.60
N ARG A 411 1.08 -28.01 49.44
CA ARG A 411 2.29 -27.24 49.79
C ARG A 411 3.47 -28.06 49.22
N ARG A 412 4.59 -27.38 48.95
CA ARG A 412 5.98 -27.89 48.90
C ARG A 412 6.29 -28.82 47.72
N GLY A 413 7.44 -28.73 47.07
CA GLY A 413 8.74 -28.18 47.44
C GLY A 413 9.81 -29.22 47.04
N GLY A 414 10.96 -28.79 46.55
CA GLY A 414 12.08 -29.71 46.33
C GLY A 414 13.00 -29.30 45.19
N ALA A 415 14.11 -28.67 45.56
CA ALA A 415 15.25 -28.35 44.71
C ALA A 415 16.12 -29.58 44.41
N HIS A 416 16.87 -29.58 43.29
CA HIS A 416 18.33 -29.73 43.33
C HIS A 416 19.00 -29.52 41.97
N GLN A 417 20.30 -29.23 42.06
CA GLN A 417 21.22 -28.62 41.11
C GLN A 417 21.92 -29.62 40.16
N PRO A 418 22.73 -29.15 39.18
CA PRO A 418 23.01 -29.84 37.94
C PRO A 418 24.35 -30.61 37.93
N THR A 419 24.49 -31.55 36.99
CA THR A 419 25.77 -32.12 36.57
C THR A 419 25.95 -32.03 35.06
N ARG A 420 27.19 -31.72 34.66
CA ARG A 420 27.70 -31.60 33.29
C ARG A 420 27.84 -32.97 32.62
N THR A 421 27.65 -33.01 31.31
CA THR A 421 28.58 -33.46 30.24
C THR A 421 27.84 -34.10 29.07
N GLY A 422 28.36 -33.93 27.85
CA GLY A 422 28.10 -34.85 26.74
C GLY A 422 27.46 -34.22 25.50
N LEU A 423 28.28 -34.12 24.44
CA LEU A 423 27.90 -33.91 23.05
C LEU A 423 26.70 -34.78 22.62
N GLN A 424 25.74 -34.20 21.90
CA GLN A 424 25.11 -34.91 20.79
C GLN A 424 24.54 -33.93 19.74
N VAL A 425 24.98 -34.17 18.51
CA VAL A 425 24.48 -33.56 17.28
C VAL A 425 23.01 -33.94 17.11
N HIS A 426 22.13 -32.95 17.04
CA HIS A 426 20.75 -33.17 16.61
C HIS A 426 20.30 -32.12 15.59
N GLN A 427 19.77 -32.66 14.49
CA GLN A 427 19.22 -31.95 13.34
C GLN A 427 18.19 -30.91 13.79
N GLY A 428 18.59 -29.64 13.68
CA GLY A 428 17.71 -28.49 13.88
C GLY A 428 16.81 -28.30 12.66
N ARG A 429 15.51 -28.54 12.86
CA ARG A 429 14.42 -28.33 11.93
C ARG A 429 14.49 -26.95 11.26
N LEU A 430 14.37 -26.96 9.93
CA LEU A 430 14.10 -25.80 9.08
C LEU A 430 12.96 -24.94 9.65
N LEU A 431 13.29 -23.69 10.01
CA LEU A 431 12.31 -22.63 10.27
C LEU A 431 11.55 -22.30 8.97
N PRO A 432 10.23 -22.04 9.01
CA PRO A 432 9.46 -21.79 7.80
C PRO A 432 9.81 -20.42 7.19
N ARG A 433 10.00 -20.43 5.87
CA ARG A 433 10.31 -19.32 4.96
C ARG A 433 9.30 -18.16 5.04
N PRO A 434 9.66 -16.92 4.61
CA PRO A 434 8.84 -15.70 4.73
C PRO A 434 7.64 -15.62 3.75
N ARG A 435 6.95 -16.73 3.49
CA ARG A 435 5.78 -16.79 2.61
C ARG A 435 4.43 -16.59 3.32
N GLN A 436 4.41 -16.40 4.64
CA GLN A 436 3.15 -16.42 5.41
C GLN A 436 2.68 -15.06 5.95
N LEU A 437 3.52 -14.02 5.97
CA LEU A 437 3.12 -12.75 6.59
C LEU A 437 2.10 -11.96 5.76
N LEU A 438 2.17 -12.03 4.43
CA LEU A 438 1.29 -11.25 3.54
C LEU A 438 -0.08 -11.94 3.31
N ARG A 439 -0.11 -13.29 3.35
CA ARG A 439 -1.35 -14.07 3.21
C ARG A 439 -2.28 -13.97 4.43
N LEU A 440 -1.69 -13.77 5.63
CA LEU A 440 -2.43 -13.55 6.87
C LEU A 440 -3.04 -12.13 6.98
N LEU A 441 -2.51 -11.16 6.21
CA LEU A 441 -2.95 -9.76 6.22
C LEU A 441 -4.27 -9.52 5.46
N LEU A 442 -4.54 -10.26 4.38
CA LEU A 442 -5.77 -10.08 3.58
C LEU A 442 -6.93 -11.01 4.02
N LEU A 443 -6.64 -12.23 4.48
CA LEU A 443 -7.69 -13.19 4.87
C LEU A 443 -8.40 -12.83 6.19
N ARG A 444 -7.78 -12.02 7.07
CA ARG A 444 -8.41 -11.59 8.32
C ARG A 444 -9.43 -10.45 8.17
N GLN A 445 -9.45 -9.73 7.05
CA GLN A 445 -10.46 -8.70 6.78
C GLN A 445 -11.61 -9.19 5.86
N ALA A 446 -11.39 -10.23 5.05
CA ALA A 446 -12.45 -10.83 4.21
C ALA A 446 -13.33 -11.86 4.95
N GLY A 447 -12.92 -12.35 6.12
CA GLY A 447 -13.59 -13.43 6.86
C GLY A 447 -14.58 -12.97 7.93
N ARG A 448 -15.53 -12.07 7.64
CA ARG A 448 -16.67 -11.78 8.55
C ARG A 448 -18.00 -11.59 7.80
N VAL A 449 -18.29 -12.41 6.81
CA VAL A 449 -19.70 -12.68 6.40
C VAL A 449 -19.82 -14.15 6.00
N GLY A 450 -20.57 -14.92 6.81
CA GLY A 450 -21.27 -16.13 6.36
C GLY A 450 -20.49 -17.45 6.36
N LEU A 451 -20.37 -18.10 7.52
CA LEU A 451 -20.16 -19.55 7.61
C LEU A 451 -21.06 -20.13 8.71
N ARG A 452 -22.21 -20.68 8.29
CA ARG A 452 -22.97 -21.68 9.06
C ARG A 452 -23.45 -22.78 8.10
N LYS A 453 -22.87 -23.97 8.32
CA LYS A 453 -23.36 -25.34 8.00
C LYS A 453 -23.50 -25.66 6.49
N ALA A 454 -23.06 -26.81 5.97
CA ALA A 454 -23.14 -28.14 6.56
C ALA A 454 -21.94 -29.03 6.19
N GLN A 455 -21.51 -29.81 7.18
CA GLN A 455 -20.79 -31.08 7.01
C GLN A 455 -21.80 -32.23 7.26
N VAL A 456 -21.39 -33.46 6.89
CA VAL A 456 -22.06 -34.78 6.94
C VAL A 456 -22.64 -35.12 5.55
N GLN A 457 -22.20 -36.14 4.81
CA GLN A 457 -21.98 -37.54 5.23
C GLN A 457 -21.12 -38.36 4.23
N LEU A 458 -20.15 -39.12 4.77
CA LEU A 458 -19.69 -40.48 4.40
C LEU A 458 -19.70 -40.95 2.92
N ARG A 459 -18.54 -40.95 2.26
CA ARG A 459 -17.70 -42.12 1.88
C ARG A 459 -16.51 -41.67 1.03
#